data_AF-A0A0H2UXX9-F1
#
_entry.id   AF-A0A0H2UXX9-F1
#
_cell.length_a   1.000
_cell.length_b   1.000
_cell.length_c   1.000
_cell.angle_alpha   90.00
_cell.angle_beta   90.00
_cell.angle_gamma   90.00
#
_symmetry.space_group_name_H-M   'P 1'
#
loop_
_entity.id
_entity.type
_entity.pdbx_description
1 polymer ?
#
loop_
_entity_poly.entity_id
_entity_poly.type
_entity_poly.pdbx_seq_one_letter_code
_entity_poly.pdbx_strand_id
1 'polypeptide(L)'
;MKFFEENYSQEIPTRIKNLRKKHNITQSELGNAGQVSQVESGKRPITSSMLVYLNALTASSYTYIVFGELDEFIENLFHYFFSSILYRDLEAVDENLYSFMSDDLISIQSSCLSIAKTFANFNIQRKRFMISTETEMDTFHKKDDIDVWVGGESYNPARSFRNNPINELTVIDFEEMADILLLMLRDNLIRSFEINVCNTLFELDKNGEPTTFNLDKIDSIINKWWSENVSTEIIPNLIKKLRENPLFNIGFMVNDILERMYKEDIPKSYLTSVPLVISKKARSTLSIKSNGSQKIDKSKFAQILSL
;
A
#
# COMPACT_ATOMS: atom_id res chain seq x y z
N MET A 1 -1.04 -12.77 10.68
CA MET A 1 0.25 -12.05 10.57
C MET A 1 0.77 -11.63 11.94
N LYS A 2 2.10 -11.56 12.11
CA LYS A 2 2.81 -11.28 13.39
C LYS A 2 3.70 -10.03 13.32
N PHE A 3 3.20 -8.95 12.73
CA PHE A 3 3.98 -7.72 12.53
C PHE A 3 4.53 -7.15 13.84
N PHE A 4 3.67 -7.03 14.85
CA PHE A 4 4.03 -6.41 16.12
C PHE A 4 5.02 -7.28 16.89
N GLU A 5 4.76 -8.58 17.01
CA GLU A 5 5.66 -9.53 17.66
C GLU A 5 7.05 -9.53 17.01
N GLU A 6 7.13 -9.57 15.68
CA GLU A 6 8.39 -9.70 14.94
C GLU A 6 9.20 -8.40 14.88
N ASN A 7 8.54 -7.24 14.77
CA ASN A 7 9.22 -5.98 14.43
C ASN A 7 9.19 -4.92 15.54
N TYR A 8 8.17 -4.93 16.42
CA TYR A 8 7.93 -3.82 17.37
C TYR A 8 8.05 -4.21 18.84
N SER A 9 7.78 -5.46 19.17
CA SER A 9 7.81 -5.94 20.56
C SER A 9 9.20 -5.75 21.20
N GLN A 10 10.26 -5.80 20.40
CA GLN A 10 11.65 -5.67 20.83
C GLN A 10 12.04 -4.23 21.21
N GLU A 11 11.27 -3.23 20.79
CA GLU A 11 11.51 -1.83 21.15
C GLU A 11 10.98 -1.46 22.53
N ILE A 12 9.94 -2.15 22.98
CA ILE A 12 9.23 -1.87 24.23
C ILE A 12 10.18 -1.84 25.44
N PRO A 13 11.09 -2.82 25.64
CA PRO A 13 12.08 -2.79 26.73
C PRO A 13 12.90 -1.50 26.77
N THR A 14 13.41 -1.09 25.60
CA THR A 14 14.24 0.11 25.46
C THR A 14 13.41 1.37 25.73
N ARG A 15 12.19 1.44 25.21
CA ARG A 15 11.27 2.56 25.41
C ARG A 15 10.90 2.76 26.88
N ILE A 16 10.54 1.68 27.57
CA ILE A 16 10.26 1.66 29.01
C ILE A 16 11.46 2.18 29.79
N LYS A 17 12.66 1.64 29.52
CA LYS A 17 13.89 2.02 30.21
C LYS A 17 14.22 3.49 30.01
N ASN A 18 14.03 3.99 28.80
CA ASN A 18 14.26 5.39 28.45
C ASN A 18 13.24 6.31 29.13
N LEU A 19 11.95 5.96 29.13
CA LEU A 19 10.90 6.67 29.86
C LEU A 19 11.22 6.76 31.34
N ARG A 20 11.54 5.61 31.97
CA ARG A 20 11.87 5.57 33.39
C ARG A 20 13.06 6.48 33.72
N LYS A 21 14.15 6.39 32.95
CA LYS A 21 15.35 7.23 33.15
C LYS A 21 15.07 8.70 32.93
N LYS A 22 14.32 9.06 31.88
CA LYS A 22 13.95 10.45 31.56
C LYS A 22 13.19 11.12 32.72
N HIS A 23 12.36 10.36 33.42
CA HIS A 23 11.56 10.85 34.54
C HIS A 23 12.20 10.61 35.93
N ASN A 24 13.46 10.13 35.98
CA ASN A 24 14.17 9.80 37.23
C ASN A 24 13.45 8.79 38.14
N ILE A 25 12.69 7.87 37.55
CA ILE A 25 11.92 6.85 38.27
C ILE A 25 12.85 5.67 38.60
N THR A 26 12.78 5.13 39.82
CA THR A 26 13.48 3.91 40.20
C THR A 26 12.72 2.66 39.73
N GLN A 27 13.42 1.53 39.56
CA GLN A 27 12.73 0.29 39.18
C GLN A 27 11.73 -0.18 40.25
N SER A 28 11.99 0.13 41.53
CA SER A 28 11.10 -0.19 42.65
C SER A 28 9.79 0.59 42.64
N GLU A 29 9.77 1.78 42.04
CA GLU A 29 8.56 2.60 41.88
C GLU A 29 7.64 2.06 40.76
N LEU A 30 8.16 1.29 39.82
CA LEU A 30 7.38 0.61 38.78
C LEU A 30 6.92 -0.80 39.17
N GLY A 31 7.32 -1.29 40.34
CA GLY A 31 7.00 -2.64 40.83
C GLY A 31 8.21 -3.34 41.44
N ASN A 32 8.26 -4.66 41.34
CA ASN A 32 9.43 -5.41 41.83
C ASN A 32 10.66 -5.10 40.95
N ALA A 33 11.71 -4.53 41.54
CA ALA A 33 12.90 -4.11 40.80
C ALA A 33 13.53 -5.22 39.94
N GLY A 34 13.52 -6.47 40.42
CA GLY A 34 14.01 -7.62 39.67
C GLY A 34 13.16 -7.94 38.44
N GLN A 35 11.82 -7.85 38.57
CA GLN A 35 10.90 -8.03 37.44
C GLN A 35 11.02 -6.90 36.43
N VAL A 36 11.06 -5.65 36.90
CA VAL A 36 11.22 -4.47 36.02
C VAL A 36 12.54 -4.54 35.26
N SER A 37 13.63 -4.94 35.92
CA SER A 37 14.93 -5.17 35.26
C SER A 37 14.85 -6.25 34.17
N GLN A 38 14.10 -7.33 34.41
CA GLN A 38 13.86 -8.35 33.38
C GLN A 38 13.07 -7.81 32.19
N VAL A 39 12.05 -6.99 32.41
CA VAL A 39 11.29 -6.32 31.34
C VAL A 39 12.18 -5.37 30.54
N GLU A 40 12.95 -4.49 31.20
CA GLU A 40 13.88 -3.56 30.53
C GLU A 40 15.01 -4.25 29.74
N SER A 41 15.24 -5.53 30.01
CA SER A 41 16.21 -6.37 29.29
C SER A 41 15.58 -7.25 28.20
N GLY A 42 14.26 -7.18 27.99
CA GLY A 42 13.53 -8.00 27.03
C GLY A 42 13.34 -9.46 27.45
N LYS A 43 13.74 -9.85 28.67
CA LYS A 43 13.58 -11.21 29.19
C LYS A 43 12.15 -11.55 29.60
N ARG A 44 11.31 -10.54 29.83
CA ARG A 44 9.91 -10.69 30.20
C ARG A 44 9.06 -9.64 29.48
N PRO A 45 7.82 -9.98 29.10
CA PRO A 45 6.87 -9.01 28.57
C PRO A 45 6.48 -7.99 29.64
N ILE A 46 6.09 -6.78 29.21
CA ILE A 46 5.50 -5.78 30.10
C ILE A 46 4.15 -6.28 30.65
N THR A 47 3.89 -6.00 31.92
CA THR A 47 2.61 -6.33 32.58
C THR A 47 1.67 -5.12 32.59
N SER A 48 0.36 -5.37 32.69
CA SER A 48 -0.65 -4.30 32.82
C SER A 48 -0.41 -3.40 34.02
N SER A 49 0.04 -3.96 35.16
CA SER A 49 0.40 -3.17 36.34
C SER A 49 1.54 -2.19 36.07
N MET A 50 2.56 -2.62 35.33
CA MET A 50 3.69 -1.78 34.98
C MET A 50 3.30 -0.69 33.98
N LEU A 51 2.35 -0.97 33.06
CA LEU A 51 1.73 0.05 32.21
C LEU A 51 1.02 1.13 33.03
N VAL A 52 0.20 0.73 34.01
CA VAL A 52 -0.53 1.67 34.89
C VAL A 52 0.46 2.56 35.65
N TYR A 53 1.51 1.99 36.25
CA TYR A 53 2.51 2.79 36.96
C TYR A 53 3.28 3.74 36.04
N LEU A 54 3.67 3.29 34.85
CA LEU A 54 4.32 4.16 33.86
C LEU A 54 3.41 5.31 33.43
N ASN A 55 2.13 5.04 33.17
CA ASN A 55 1.16 6.07 32.83
C ASN A 55 1.03 7.11 33.96
N ALA A 56 0.83 6.64 35.20
CA ALA A 56 0.66 7.51 36.36
C ALA A 56 1.89 8.38 36.67
N LEU A 57 3.09 7.82 36.54
CA LEU A 57 4.34 8.51 36.92
C LEU A 57 4.94 9.37 35.80
N THR A 58 4.61 9.10 34.54
CA THR A 58 5.17 9.84 33.39
C THR A 58 4.16 10.70 32.64
N ALA A 59 2.86 10.52 32.91
CA ALA A 59 1.75 11.06 32.10
C ALA A 59 1.77 10.61 30.62
N SER A 60 2.54 9.57 30.28
CA SER A 60 2.58 9.00 28.93
C SER A 60 1.35 8.14 28.69
N SER A 61 0.73 8.24 27.51
CA SER A 61 -0.42 7.39 27.15
C SER A 61 -0.02 5.91 27.03
N TYR A 62 -0.96 5.00 27.27
CA TYR A 62 -0.74 3.56 27.05
C TYR A 62 -0.34 3.28 25.60
N THR A 63 -0.96 3.99 24.65
CA THR A 63 -0.61 3.94 23.23
C THR A 63 0.87 4.25 23.01
N TYR A 64 1.39 5.35 23.56
CA TYR A 64 2.79 5.71 23.40
C TYR A 64 3.74 4.70 24.07
N ILE A 65 3.39 4.18 25.24
CA ILE A 65 4.22 3.20 25.93
C ILE A 65 4.36 1.92 25.09
N VAL A 66 3.27 1.44 24.49
CA VAL A 66 3.24 0.18 23.73
C VAL A 66 3.70 0.34 22.29
N PHE A 67 3.20 1.35 21.58
CA PHE A 67 3.45 1.54 20.14
C PHE A 67 4.52 2.59 19.82
N GLY A 68 4.85 3.48 20.77
CA GLY A 68 5.77 4.58 20.52
C GLY A 68 5.08 5.76 19.84
N GLU A 69 5.78 6.40 18.91
CA GLU A 69 5.17 7.39 18.03
C GLU A 69 4.20 6.66 17.09
N LEU A 70 2.90 6.84 17.34
CA LEU A 70 1.85 6.09 16.63
C LEU A 70 1.92 6.31 15.11
N ASP A 71 2.32 7.50 14.71
CA ASP A 71 2.47 7.90 13.33
C ASP A 71 3.52 7.06 12.58
N GLU A 72 4.70 6.89 13.18
CA GLU A 72 5.78 6.02 12.69
C GLU A 72 5.38 4.54 12.72
N PHE A 73 4.67 4.12 13.78
CA PHE A 73 4.15 2.75 13.88
C PHE A 73 3.20 2.43 12.72
N ILE A 74 2.25 3.32 12.42
CA ILE A 74 1.27 3.13 11.34
C ILE A 74 1.92 3.16 9.96
N GLU A 75 2.90 4.04 9.77
CA GLU A 75 3.70 4.09 8.55
C GLU A 75 4.41 2.76 8.29
N ASN A 76 5.11 2.22 9.27
CA ASN A 76 5.79 0.94 9.15
C ASN A 76 4.83 -0.25 9.02
N LEU A 77 3.70 -0.23 9.73
CA LEU A 77 2.65 -1.24 9.60
C LEU A 77 2.06 -1.25 8.18
N PHE A 78 1.79 -0.06 7.63
CA PHE A 78 1.29 0.08 6.27
C PHE A 78 2.30 -0.46 5.25
N HIS A 79 3.58 -0.09 5.34
CA HIS A 79 4.62 -0.60 4.45
C HIS A 79 4.73 -2.12 4.54
N TYR A 80 4.73 -2.67 5.75
CA TYR A 80 4.81 -4.12 5.95
C TYR A 80 3.62 -4.84 5.31
N PHE A 81 2.39 -4.37 5.49
CA PHE A 81 1.21 -4.96 4.85
C PHE A 81 1.16 -4.72 3.35
N PHE A 82 1.54 -3.54 2.88
CA PHE A 82 1.55 -3.20 1.46
C PHE A 82 2.61 -3.98 0.70
N SER A 83 3.72 -4.39 1.34
CA SER A 83 4.73 -5.27 0.74
C SER A 83 4.16 -6.62 0.28
N SER A 84 2.98 -7.02 0.79
CA SER A 84 2.29 -8.22 0.31
C SER A 84 1.98 -8.20 -1.20
N ILE A 85 1.93 -7.04 -1.86
CA ILE A 85 1.70 -6.93 -3.31
C ILE A 85 2.87 -7.49 -4.14
N LEU A 86 4.05 -7.65 -3.53
CA LEU A 86 5.26 -8.15 -4.20
C LEU A 86 5.16 -9.64 -4.50
N TYR A 87 4.42 -10.39 -3.69
CA TYR A 87 4.25 -11.82 -3.86
C TYR A 87 3.16 -12.16 -4.88
N ARG A 88 3.17 -13.38 -5.40
CA ARG A 88 2.05 -13.93 -6.17
C ARG A 88 0.72 -13.85 -5.40
N ASP A 89 -0.38 -13.89 -6.14
CA ASP A 89 -1.73 -13.88 -5.56
C ASP A 89 -1.88 -15.06 -4.58
N LEU A 90 -1.90 -14.76 -3.29
CA LEU A 90 -1.83 -15.77 -2.22
C LEU A 90 -3.05 -16.70 -2.23
N GLU A 91 -4.20 -16.21 -2.71
CA GLU A 91 -5.41 -17.01 -2.87
C GLU A 91 -5.31 -18.06 -3.98
N ALA A 92 -4.38 -17.89 -4.94
CA ALA A 92 -4.29 -18.71 -6.15
C ALA A 92 -3.06 -19.63 -6.20
N VAL A 93 -2.10 -19.47 -5.29
CA VAL A 93 -0.88 -20.29 -5.24
C VAL A 93 -1.03 -21.51 -4.35
N ASP A 94 -0.16 -22.50 -4.57
CA ASP A 94 -0.05 -23.66 -3.67
C ASP A 94 0.33 -23.21 -2.25
N GLU A 95 -0.32 -23.79 -1.24
CA GLU A 95 -0.09 -23.43 0.17
C GLU A 95 1.38 -23.60 0.61
N ASN A 96 2.14 -24.45 -0.08
CA ASN A 96 3.54 -24.70 0.22
C ASN A 96 4.50 -23.72 -0.46
N LEU A 97 4.02 -22.81 -1.32
CA LEU A 97 4.90 -21.84 -1.97
C LEU A 97 5.48 -20.84 -0.96
N TYR A 98 4.66 -20.40 0.00
CA TYR A 98 5.07 -19.46 1.05
C TYR A 98 4.73 -20.01 2.43
N SER A 99 5.76 -20.26 3.25
CA SER A 99 5.60 -20.77 4.61
C SER A 99 4.90 -19.80 5.57
N PHE A 100 4.77 -18.53 5.18
CA PHE A 100 4.16 -17.46 5.98
C PHE A 100 2.70 -17.19 5.62
N MET A 101 2.13 -17.95 4.68
CA MET A 101 0.76 -17.72 4.21
C MET A 101 -0.27 -17.96 5.33
N SER A 102 -1.25 -17.08 5.43
CA SER A 102 -2.38 -17.21 6.36
C SER A 102 -3.62 -16.50 5.81
N ASP A 103 -4.82 -16.87 6.27
CA ASP A 103 -6.08 -16.22 5.88
C ASP A 103 -6.04 -14.69 6.09
N ASP A 104 -5.48 -14.24 7.21
CA ASP A 104 -5.27 -12.81 7.48
C ASP A 104 -4.45 -12.13 6.38
N LEU A 105 -3.37 -12.78 5.90
CA LEU A 105 -2.47 -12.21 4.91
C LEU A 105 -3.11 -12.21 3.52
N ILE A 106 -3.90 -13.23 3.19
CA ILE A 106 -4.69 -13.26 1.94
C ILE A 106 -5.66 -12.07 1.91
N SER A 107 -6.37 -11.81 3.02
CA SER A 107 -7.28 -10.66 3.16
C SER A 107 -6.53 -9.32 3.04
N ILE A 108 -5.39 -9.19 3.73
CA ILE A 108 -4.53 -7.99 3.66
C ILE A 108 -4.06 -7.77 2.22
N GLN A 109 -3.51 -8.81 1.57
CA GLN A 109 -2.99 -8.71 0.20
C GLN A 109 -4.09 -8.30 -0.78
N SER A 110 -5.28 -8.90 -0.68
CA SER A 110 -6.41 -8.56 -1.55
C SER A 110 -6.75 -7.06 -1.48
N SER A 111 -6.80 -6.50 -0.27
CA SER A 111 -7.04 -5.06 -0.08
C SER A 111 -5.89 -4.19 -0.62
N CYS A 112 -4.63 -4.59 -0.40
CA CYS A 112 -3.44 -3.87 -0.89
C CYS A 112 -3.36 -3.88 -2.42
N LEU A 113 -3.61 -5.04 -3.05
CA LEU A 113 -3.69 -5.16 -4.51
C LEU A 113 -4.81 -4.28 -5.08
N SER A 114 -5.96 -4.20 -4.41
CA SER A 114 -7.09 -3.39 -4.88
C SER A 114 -6.76 -1.90 -4.99
N ILE A 115 -5.96 -1.37 -4.06
CA ILE A 115 -5.54 0.03 -4.09
C ILE A 115 -4.30 0.25 -4.97
N ALA A 116 -3.37 -0.71 -5.02
CA ALA A 116 -2.20 -0.66 -5.92
C ALA A 116 -2.61 -0.56 -7.40
N LYS A 117 -3.80 -1.05 -7.77
CA LYS A 117 -4.38 -0.88 -9.12
C LYS A 117 -4.52 0.57 -9.56
N THR A 118 -4.43 1.54 -8.66
CA THR A 118 -4.39 2.96 -9.02
C THR A 118 -3.13 3.34 -9.80
N PHE A 119 -2.08 2.52 -9.80
CA PHE A 119 -0.82 2.80 -10.50
C PHE A 119 -0.75 2.02 -11.81
N ALA A 120 -0.75 2.74 -12.94
CA ALA A 120 -0.71 2.12 -14.27
C ALA A 120 0.53 1.24 -14.50
N ASN A 121 1.71 1.71 -14.04
CA ASN A 121 2.96 0.97 -14.19
C ASN A 121 2.93 -0.34 -13.41
N PHE A 122 2.42 -0.31 -12.17
CA PHE A 122 2.20 -1.50 -11.35
C PHE A 122 1.34 -2.51 -12.10
N ASN A 123 0.19 -2.11 -12.66
CA ASN A 123 -0.69 -3.06 -13.35
C ASN A 123 -0.01 -3.78 -14.53
N ILE A 124 0.80 -3.05 -15.31
CA ILE A 124 1.54 -3.62 -16.44
C ILE A 124 2.60 -4.62 -15.95
N GLN A 125 3.40 -4.22 -14.96
CA GLN A 125 4.49 -5.03 -14.42
C GLN A 125 3.96 -6.25 -13.65
N ARG A 126 2.90 -6.06 -12.86
CA ARG A 126 2.18 -7.12 -12.16
C ARG A 126 1.62 -8.16 -13.11
N LYS A 127 1.01 -7.75 -14.23
CA LYS A 127 0.52 -8.70 -15.24
C LYS A 127 1.65 -9.58 -15.79
N ARG A 128 2.80 -8.98 -16.12
CA ARG A 128 3.99 -9.70 -16.60
C ARG A 128 4.55 -10.64 -15.53
N PHE A 129 4.61 -10.17 -14.29
CA PHE A 129 5.03 -10.97 -13.14
C PHE A 129 4.15 -12.22 -12.98
N MET A 130 2.83 -12.10 -13.09
CA MET A 130 1.90 -13.23 -12.96
C MET A 130 2.10 -14.31 -14.04
N ILE A 131 2.54 -13.92 -15.25
CA ILE A 131 2.86 -14.83 -16.36
C ILE A 131 4.29 -15.41 -16.26
N SER A 132 5.18 -14.73 -15.53
CA SER A 132 6.56 -15.18 -15.33
C SER A 132 6.64 -16.42 -14.41
N THR A 133 7.86 -16.88 -14.12
CA THR A 133 8.13 -17.89 -13.08
C THR A 133 8.64 -17.29 -11.77
N GLU A 134 8.75 -15.96 -11.68
CA GLU A 134 9.25 -15.28 -10.47
C GLU A 134 8.26 -15.48 -9.32
N THR A 135 8.77 -15.65 -8.10
CA THR A 135 7.94 -15.78 -6.89
C THR A 135 7.68 -14.42 -6.24
N GLU A 136 8.58 -13.48 -6.42
CA GLU A 136 8.49 -12.13 -5.84
C GLU A 136 8.87 -11.09 -6.88
N MET A 137 8.15 -9.97 -6.89
CA MET A 137 8.45 -8.84 -7.75
C MET A 137 9.69 -8.13 -7.23
N ASP A 138 10.58 -7.78 -8.15
CA ASP A 138 11.73 -6.95 -7.81
C ASP A 138 11.29 -5.50 -7.50
N THR A 139 12.07 -4.79 -6.68
CA THR A 139 11.85 -3.39 -6.34
C THR A 139 13.14 -2.56 -6.46
N PHE A 140 12.99 -1.30 -6.86
CA PHE A 140 13.98 -0.25 -6.61
C PHE A 140 13.27 1.10 -6.64
N HIS A 141 13.81 2.07 -5.90
CA HIS A 141 13.33 3.43 -6.00
C HIS A 141 13.92 4.09 -7.25
N LYS A 142 13.07 4.56 -8.18
CA LYS A 142 13.53 5.19 -9.43
C LYS A 142 14.39 6.42 -9.21
N LYS A 143 14.25 7.10 -8.07
CA LYS A 143 15.11 8.24 -7.72
C LYS A 143 16.57 7.82 -7.52
N ASP A 144 16.81 6.56 -7.19
CA ASP A 144 18.15 6.00 -6.97
C ASP A 144 18.76 5.41 -8.26
N ASP A 145 17.99 5.37 -9.36
CA ASP A 145 18.45 4.93 -10.68
C ASP A 145 19.21 6.05 -11.39
N ILE A 146 20.33 6.43 -10.79
CA ILE A 146 21.21 7.50 -11.26
C ILE A 146 22.65 7.01 -11.34
N ASP A 147 23.36 7.39 -12.40
CA ASP A 147 24.79 7.11 -12.53
C ASP A 147 25.61 8.16 -11.77
N VAL A 148 26.37 7.72 -10.77
CA VAL A 148 27.24 8.51 -9.93
C VAL A 148 28.70 8.17 -10.23
N TRP A 149 29.52 9.18 -10.49
CA TRP A 149 30.94 9.00 -10.78
C TRP A 149 31.78 9.17 -9.51
N VAL A 150 32.51 8.13 -9.10
CA VAL A 150 33.40 8.15 -7.94
C VAL A 150 34.73 7.50 -8.32
N GLY A 151 35.85 8.20 -8.11
CA GLY A 151 37.18 7.62 -8.34
C GLY A 151 37.49 7.22 -9.79
N GLY A 152 36.75 7.74 -10.77
CA GLY A 152 36.91 7.39 -12.20
C GLY A 152 36.04 6.20 -12.66
N GLU A 153 35.24 5.62 -11.76
CA GLU A 153 34.26 4.59 -12.07
C GLU A 153 32.83 5.14 -11.92
N SER A 154 31.90 4.59 -12.71
CA SER A 154 30.47 4.91 -12.64
C SER A 154 29.75 3.85 -11.80
N TYR A 155 28.99 4.30 -10.82
CA TYR A 155 28.18 3.47 -9.94
C TYR A 155 26.73 3.93 -9.97
N ASN A 156 25.81 2.99 -10.05
CA ASN A 156 24.39 3.25 -9.93
C ASN A 156 23.90 2.66 -8.61
N PRO A 157 23.47 3.46 -7.61
CA PRO A 157 23.05 2.96 -6.31
C PRO A 157 21.97 1.89 -6.38
N ALA A 158 21.01 2.04 -7.30
CA ALA A 158 19.95 1.07 -7.50
C ALA A 158 20.40 -0.24 -8.17
N ARG A 159 21.57 -0.28 -8.82
CA ARG A 159 21.97 -1.41 -9.69
C ARG A 159 23.32 -2.04 -9.33
N SER A 160 24.35 -1.22 -9.10
CA SER A 160 25.75 -1.64 -8.99
C SER A 160 26.05 -2.51 -7.77
N PHE A 161 25.20 -2.50 -6.75
CA PHE A 161 25.38 -3.26 -5.51
C PHE A 161 24.52 -4.52 -5.42
N ARG A 162 23.85 -4.91 -6.52
CA ARG A 162 22.96 -6.07 -6.58
C ARG A 162 23.70 -7.31 -7.09
N ASN A 163 23.40 -8.46 -6.49
CA ASN A 163 23.93 -9.74 -6.95
C ASN A 163 23.28 -10.20 -8.27
N ASN A 164 22.01 -9.84 -8.49
CA ASN A 164 21.24 -10.20 -9.66
C ASN A 164 20.82 -8.94 -10.44
N PRO A 165 20.84 -8.97 -11.78
CA PRO A 165 20.30 -7.89 -12.60
C PRO A 165 18.80 -7.70 -12.36
N ILE A 166 18.36 -6.44 -12.45
CA ILE A 166 16.94 -6.07 -12.32
C ILE A 166 16.17 -6.56 -13.55
N ASN A 167 15.01 -7.20 -13.31
CA ASN A 167 14.08 -7.51 -14.38
C ASN A 167 13.17 -6.32 -14.69
N GLU A 168 13.55 -5.53 -15.69
CA GLU A 168 12.80 -4.33 -16.14
C GLU A 168 11.34 -4.60 -16.55
N LEU A 169 10.98 -5.86 -16.80
CA LEU A 169 9.62 -6.23 -17.16
C LEU A 169 8.68 -6.33 -15.96
N THR A 170 9.20 -6.62 -14.76
CA THR A 170 8.42 -6.95 -13.56
C THR A 170 8.72 -6.06 -12.36
N VAL A 171 9.81 -5.30 -12.40
CA VAL A 171 10.27 -4.45 -11.30
C VAL A 171 9.38 -3.23 -11.03
N ILE A 172 9.04 -2.94 -9.78
CA ILE A 172 8.19 -1.79 -9.40
C ILE A 172 8.94 -0.75 -8.53
N ASP A 173 8.47 0.50 -8.56
CA ASP A 173 8.87 1.53 -7.58
C ASP A 173 7.97 1.42 -6.35
N PHE A 174 8.27 0.44 -5.50
CA PHE A 174 7.48 0.13 -4.31
C PHE A 174 7.43 1.31 -3.34
N GLU A 175 8.57 1.93 -3.07
CA GLU A 175 8.71 3.06 -2.14
C GLU A 175 7.85 4.25 -2.59
N GLU A 176 7.96 4.67 -3.86
CA GLU A 176 7.14 5.78 -4.36
C GLU A 176 5.64 5.46 -4.30
N MET A 177 5.25 4.23 -4.62
CA MET A 177 3.85 3.81 -4.53
C MET A 177 3.34 3.82 -3.09
N ALA A 178 4.11 3.29 -2.15
CA ALA A 178 3.76 3.22 -0.74
C ALA A 178 3.63 4.63 -0.15
N ASP A 179 4.61 5.50 -0.40
CA ASP A 179 4.62 6.91 0.04
C ASP A 179 3.38 7.66 -0.44
N ILE A 180 3.04 7.55 -1.74
CA ILE A 180 1.89 8.24 -2.31
C ILE A 180 0.59 7.77 -1.65
N LEU A 181 0.42 6.47 -1.44
CA LEU A 181 -0.78 5.93 -0.80
C LEU A 181 -0.84 6.32 0.68
N LEU A 182 0.30 6.25 1.38
CA LEU A 182 0.38 6.60 2.79
C LEU A 182 0.01 8.08 2.99
N LEU A 183 0.48 8.99 2.14
CA LEU A 183 0.08 10.41 2.19
C LEU A 183 -1.45 10.61 2.13
N MET A 184 -2.19 9.72 1.49
CA MET A 184 -3.65 9.79 1.36
C MET A 184 -4.40 9.03 2.45
N LEU A 185 -3.74 8.04 3.08
CA LEU A 185 -4.34 7.12 4.04
C LEU A 185 -4.00 7.46 5.50
N ARG A 186 -2.85 8.08 5.76
CA ARG A 186 -2.23 8.28 7.09
C ARG A 186 -3.22 8.69 8.16
N ASP A 187 -3.88 9.83 7.97
CA ASP A 187 -4.82 10.37 8.96
C ASP A 187 -6.00 9.41 9.24
N ASN A 188 -6.52 8.75 8.20
CA ASN A 188 -7.63 7.80 8.35
C ASN A 188 -7.17 6.51 9.04
N LEU A 189 -5.96 6.03 8.74
CA LEU A 189 -5.38 4.86 9.39
C LEU A 189 -5.13 5.13 10.86
N ILE A 190 -4.49 6.26 11.21
CA ILE A 190 -4.21 6.64 12.61
C ILE A 190 -5.52 6.74 13.39
N ARG A 191 -6.47 7.53 12.90
CA ARG A 191 -7.77 7.71 13.58
C ARG A 191 -8.51 6.39 13.75
N SER A 192 -8.51 5.54 12.73
CA SER A 192 -9.16 4.24 12.79
C SER A 192 -8.45 3.28 13.75
N PHE A 193 -7.12 3.30 13.79
CA PHE A 193 -6.33 2.49 14.69
C PHE A 193 -6.56 2.88 16.15
N GLU A 194 -6.58 4.17 16.47
CA GLU A 194 -6.91 4.65 17.81
C GLU A 194 -8.29 4.15 18.25
N ILE A 195 -9.29 4.25 17.36
CA ILE A 195 -10.67 3.87 17.67
C ILE A 195 -10.85 2.36 17.84
N ASN A 196 -10.26 1.56 16.94
CA ASN A 196 -10.58 0.13 16.85
C ASN A 196 -9.52 -0.78 17.49
N VAL A 197 -8.27 -0.33 17.56
CA VAL A 197 -7.16 -1.08 18.17
C VAL A 197 -6.86 -0.55 19.56
N CYS A 198 -6.56 0.75 19.71
CA CYS A 198 -6.17 1.30 21.02
C CYS A 198 -7.30 1.24 22.04
N ASN A 199 -8.53 1.64 21.68
CA ASN A 199 -9.65 1.54 22.62
C ASN A 199 -9.97 0.09 23.02
N THR A 200 -9.76 -0.87 22.12
CA THR A 200 -9.94 -2.30 22.40
C THR A 200 -8.85 -2.82 23.35
N LEU A 201 -7.60 -2.42 23.15
CA LEU A 201 -6.45 -2.85 23.96
C LEU A 201 -6.37 -2.17 25.31
N PHE A 202 -6.84 -0.93 25.41
CA PHE A 202 -6.71 -0.08 26.58
C PHE A 202 -8.09 0.34 27.12
N GLU A 203 -9.06 -0.58 27.08
CA GLU A 203 -10.37 -0.34 27.67
C GLU A 203 -10.22 -0.14 29.18
N LEU A 204 -10.57 1.07 29.65
CA LEU A 204 -10.33 1.50 31.02
C LEU A 204 -11.51 1.12 31.92
N ASP A 205 -11.19 0.65 33.13
CA ASP A 205 -12.18 0.52 34.19
C ASP A 205 -12.54 1.87 34.83
N LYS A 206 -13.38 1.83 35.87
CA LYS A 206 -13.79 3.03 36.64
C LYS A 206 -12.61 3.77 37.31
N ASN A 207 -11.47 3.11 37.47
CA ASN A 207 -10.28 3.65 38.11
C ASN A 207 -9.24 4.16 37.08
N GLY A 208 -9.50 3.99 35.78
CA GLY A 208 -8.57 4.39 34.71
C GLY A 208 -7.51 3.34 34.39
N GLU A 209 -7.70 2.08 34.79
CA GLU A 209 -6.77 0.98 34.53
C GLU A 209 -7.21 0.15 33.32
N PRO A 210 -6.28 -0.25 32.43
CA PRO A 210 -6.61 -1.05 31.25
C PRO A 210 -6.91 -2.49 31.65
N THR A 211 -8.13 -2.95 31.38
CA THR A 211 -8.62 -4.28 31.77
C THR A 211 -8.41 -5.35 30.70
N THR A 212 -8.26 -4.94 29.44
CA THR A 212 -8.20 -5.83 28.28
C THR A 212 -6.79 -6.05 27.74
N PHE A 213 -5.79 -5.33 28.26
CA PHE A 213 -4.44 -5.34 27.74
C PHE A 213 -3.81 -6.74 27.81
N ASN A 214 -3.36 -7.23 26.64
CA ASN A 214 -2.59 -8.45 26.50
C ASN A 214 -1.70 -8.34 25.24
N LEU A 215 -0.37 -8.42 25.43
CA LEU A 215 0.60 -8.33 24.34
C LEU A 215 0.39 -9.40 23.27
N ASP A 216 0.08 -10.64 23.67
CA ASP A 216 -0.08 -11.77 22.74
C ASP A 216 -1.30 -11.62 21.82
N LYS A 217 -2.22 -10.70 22.15
CA LYS A 217 -3.41 -10.42 21.35
C LYS A 217 -3.25 -9.26 20.37
N ILE A 218 -2.16 -8.48 20.46
CA ILE A 218 -2.01 -7.25 19.68
C ILE A 218 -2.09 -7.54 18.18
N ASP A 219 -1.30 -8.49 17.68
CA ASP A 219 -1.32 -8.86 16.26
C ASP A 219 -2.69 -9.35 15.79
N SER A 220 -3.38 -10.14 16.60
CA SER A 220 -4.74 -10.60 16.28
C SER A 220 -5.73 -9.42 16.16
N ILE A 221 -5.61 -8.43 17.05
CA ILE A 221 -6.47 -7.22 17.02
C ILE A 221 -6.11 -6.35 15.81
N ILE A 222 -4.83 -6.21 15.47
CA ILE A 222 -4.37 -5.45 14.29
C ILE A 222 -4.89 -6.10 13.00
N ASN A 223 -4.72 -7.42 12.83
CA ASN A 223 -5.20 -8.11 11.63
C ASN A 223 -6.72 -8.00 11.49
N LYS A 224 -7.44 -8.11 12.62
CA LYS A 224 -8.89 -7.92 12.66
C LYS A 224 -9.29 -6.50 12.26
N TRP A 225 -8.63 -5.48 12.80
CA TRP A 225 -8.85 -4.08 12.43
C TRP A 225 -8.62 -3.83 10.94
N TRP A 226 -7.55 -4.39 10.39
CA TRP A 226 -7.29 -4.25 8.96
C TRP A 226 -8.43 -4.87 8.14
N SER A 227 -8.78 -6.12 8.43
CA SER A 227 -9.83 -6.85 7.73
C SER A 227 -11.21 -6.18 7.86
N GLU A 228 -11.59 -5.75 9.06
CA GLU A 228 -12.95 -5.27 9.34
C GLU A 228 -13.16 -3.77 9.09
N ASN A 229 -12.11 -2.95 9.11
CA ASN A 229 -12.21 -1.49 8.95
C ASN A 229 -11.41 -0.97 7.76
N VAL A 230 -10.13 -1.35 7.64
CA VAL A 230 -9.26 -0.81 6.58
C VAL A 230 -9.70 -1.31 5.20
N SER A 231 -9.88 -2.63 5.06
CA SER A 231 -10.26 -3.29 3.82
C SER A 231 -11.69 -3.01 3.38
N THR A 232 -12.62 -2.78 4.33
CA THR A 232 -14.06 -2.64 4.06
C THR A 232 -14.51 -1.19 3.89
N GLU A 233 -13.83 -0.25 4.55
CA GLU A 233 -14.25 1.15 4.60
C GLU A 233 -13.16 2.09 4.07
N ILE A 234 -11.95 2.06 4.65
CA ILE A 234 -10.92 3.07 4.37
C ILE A 234 -10.41 2.96 2.93
N ILE A 235 -9.93 1.77 2.54
CA ILE A 235 -9.41 1.52 1.19
C ILE A 235 -10.50 1.73 0.13
N PRO A 236 -11.71 1.15 0.25
CA PRO A 236 -12.78 1.38 -0.73
C PRO A 236 -13.17 2.86 -0.88
N ASN A 237 -13.22 3.62 0.22
CA ASN A 237 -13.51 5.05 0.17
C ASN A 237 -12.41 5.84 -0.55
N LEU A 238 -11.14 5.49 -0.36
CA LEU A 238 -10.06 6.10 -1.11
C LEU A 238 -10.12 5.72 -2.59
N ILE A 239 -10.32 4.45 -2.93
CA ILE A 239 -10.46 4.00 -4.33
C ILE A 239 -11.57 4.77 -5.05
N LYS A 240 -12.71 5.01 -4.40
CA LYS A 240 -13.79 5.83 -4.98
C LYS A 240 -13.30 7.23 -5.36
N LYS A 241 -12.57 7.90 -4.47
CA LYS A 241 -11.98 9.23 -4.74
C LYS A 241 -10.92 9.18 -5.85
N LEU A 242 -10.08 8.14 -5.86
CA LEU A 242 -9.03 7.97 -6.87
C LEU A 242 -9.60 7.73 -8.27
N ARG A 243 -10.73 7.02 -8.39
CA ARG A 243 -11.43 6.83 -9.67
C ARG A 243 -12.03 8.12 -10.22
N GLU A 244 -12.39 9.07 -9.35
CA GLU A 244 -12.87 10.39 -9.76
C GLU A 244 -11.71 11.33 -10.15
N ASN A 245 -10.48 11.02 -9.74
CA ASN A 245 -9.29 11.80 -10.06
C ASN A 245 -8.68 11.36 -11.42
N PRO A 246 -8.53 12.27 -12.41
CA PRO A 246 -8.00 11.90 -13.73
C PRO A 246 -6.61 11.26 -13.73
N LEU A 247 -5.72 11.66 -12.81
CA LEU A 247 -4.35 11.14 -12.74
C LEU A 247 -4.34 9.68 -12.31
N PHE A 248 -5.12 9.37 -11.28
CA PHE A 248 -5.17 8.03 -10.66
C PHE A 248 -6.11 7.08 -11.41
N ASN A 249 -7.17 7.60 -12.03
CA ASN A 249 -8.12 6.80 -12.80
C ASN A 249 -7.44 6.06 -13.98
N ILE A 250 -6.36 6.60 -14.54
CA ILE A 250 -5.57 5.94 -15.60
C ILE A 250 -5.10 4.56 -15.16
N GLY A 251 -4.68 4.39 -13.89
CA GLY A 251 -4.27 3.09 -13.37
C GLY A 251 -5.40 2.05 -13.47
N PHE A 252 -6.58 2.40 -12.96
CA PHE A 252 -7.74 1.51 -13.04
C PHE A 252 -8.16 1.20 -14.47
N MET A 253 -8.10 2.19 -15.38
CA MET A 253 -8.36 1.97 -16.80
C MET A 253 -7.37 0.99 -17.43
N VAL A 254 -6.08 1.11 -17.12
CA VAL A 254 -5.05 0.17 -17.58
C VAL A 254 -5.30 -1.22 -17.04
N ASN A 255 -5.66 -1.36 -15.77
CA ASN A 255 -6.05 -2.65 -15.19
C ASN A 255 -7.23 -3.29 -15.95
N ASP A 256 -8.30 -2.52 -16.20
CA ASP A 256 -9.48 -3.01 -16.91
C ASP A 256 -9.15 -3.47 -18.35
N ILE A 257 -8.25 -2.77 -19.05
CA ILE A 257 -7.76 -3.17 -20.37
C ILE A 257 -6.99 -4.50 -20.28
N LEU A 258 -6.08 -4.63 -19.32
CA LEU A 258 -5.25 -5.83 -19.14
C LEU A 258 -6.07 -7.06 -18.72
N GLU A 259 -7.14 -6.87 -17.95
CA GLU A 259 -8.02 -7.96 -17.52
C GLU A 259 -9.03 -8.37 -18.61
N ARG A 260 -9.58 -7.41 -19.36
CA ARG A 260 -10.76 -7.66 -20.23
C ARG A 260 -10.44 -7.69 -21.72
N MET A 261 -9.43 -6.94 -22.16
CA MET A 261 -9.16 -6.70 -23.58
C MET A 261 -7.88 -7.37 -24.05
N TYR A 262 -6.88 -7.50 -23.18
CA TYR A 262 -5.64 -8.17 -23.50
C TYR A 262 -5.88 -9.68 -23.61
N LYS A 263 -5.61 -10.23 -24.80
CA LYS A 263 -5.63 -11.67 -25.06
C LYS A 263 -4.25 -12.06 -25.58
N GLU A 264 -3.67 -13.09 -24.97
CA GLU A 264 -2.50 -13.74 -25.53
C GLU A 264 -2.90 -14.52 -26.78
N ASP A 265 -1.98 -14.62 -27.74
CA ASP A 265 -2.16 -15.39 -28.97
C ASP A 265 -3.40 -15.04 -29.79
N ILE A 266 -3.65 -13.73 -30.01
CA ILE A 266 -4.69 -13.28 -30.94
C ILE A 266 -4.38 -13.89 -32.32
N PRO A 267 -5.28 -14.75 -32.87
CA PRO A 267 -5.04 -15.36 -34.17
C PRO A 267 -4.89 -14.26 -35.22
N LYS A 268 -3.98 -14.46 -36.17
CA LYS A 268 -3.75 -13.51 -37.26
C LYS A 268 -5.09 -13.17 -37.91
N SER A 269 -5.41 -11.89 -37.93
CA SER A 269 -6.62 -11.41 -38.58
C SER A 269 -6.55 -11.74 -40.07
N TYR A 270 -7.53 -12.52 -40.54
CA TYR A 270 -7.75 -12.76 -41.97
C TYR A 270 -8.56 -11.62 -42.62
N LEU A 271 -8.93 -10.59 -41.85
CA LEU A 271 -9.65 -9.43 -42.36
C LEU A 271 -8.70 -8.50 -43.10
N THR A 272 -9.00 -8.22 -44.36
CA THR A 272 -8.28 -7.24 -45.20
C THR A 272 -8.75 -5.80 -44.98
N SER A 273 -9.75 -5.59 -44.11
CA SER A 273 -10.26 -4.27 -43.73
C SER A 273 -10.78 -4.28 -42.29
N VAL A 274 -10.69 -3.15 -41.59
CA VAL A 274 -11.29 -2.98 -40.27
C VAL A 274 -12.79 -2.76 -40.44
N PRO A 275 -13.67 -3.62 -39.89
CA PRO A 275 -15.11 -3.45 -39.99
C PRO A 275 -15.56 -2.34 -39.03
N LEU A 276 -15.26 -1.09 -39.39
CA LEU A 276 -15.88 0.06 -38.76
C LEU A 276 -17.30 0.17 -39.31
N VAL A 277 -18.30 -0.04 -38.45
CA VAL A 277 -19.66 0.40 -38.76
C VAL A 277 -19.63 1.92 -38.74
N ILE A 278 -19.29 2.52 -39.87
CA ILE A 278 -19.54 3.93 -40.10
C ILE A 278 -21.06 4.04 -40.10
N SER A 279 -21.64 4.44 -38.96
CA SER A 279 -23.02 4.89 -38.98
C SER A 279 -23.05 6.03 -39.98
N LYS A 280 -23.63 5.78 -41.15
CA LYS A 280 -23.98 6.85 -42.07
C LYS A 280 -25.02 7.67 -41.32
N LYS A 281 -24.59 8.63 -40.50
CA LYS A 281 -25.42 9.81 -40.25
C LYS A 281 -25.83 10.27 -41.63
N ALA A 282 -27.15 10.31 -41.84
CA ALA A 282 -27.76 10.62 -43.11
C ALA A 282 -26.93 11.69 -43.81
N ARG A 283 -26.43 11.39 -45.01
CA ARG A 283 -25.94 12.45 -45.90
C ARG A 283 -27.10 13.44 -45.94
N SER A 284 -26.91 14.62 -45.36
CA SER A 284 -27.71 15.78 -45.71
C SER A 284 -27.48 15.94 -47.20
N THR A 285 -28.40 15.41 -48.01
CA THR A 285 -28.53 15.81 -49.39
C THR A 285 -28.87 17.29 -49.32
N LEU A 286 -27.83 18.11 -49.43
CA LEU A 286 -27.97 19.52 -49.71
C LEU A 286 -28.59 19.58 -51.10
N SER A 287 -29.93 19.57 -51.13
CA SER A 287 -30.71 19.79 -52.33
C SER A 287 -30.57 21.26 -52.68
N ILE A 288 -29.49 21.59 -53.38
CA ILE A 288 -29.38 22.87 -54.07
C ILE A 288 -30.42 22.81 -55.18
N LYS A 289 -31.59 23.41 -54.93
CA LYS A 289 -32.51 23.77 -56.01
C LYS A 289 -31.73 24.68 -56.94
N SER A 290 -31.41 24.18 -58.14
CA SER A 290 -30.83 24.99 -59.21
C SER A 290 -31.92 25.91 -59.77
N ASN A 291 -32.29 26.94 -59.02
CA ASN A 291 -32.92 28.10 -59.62
C ASN A 291 -31.81 29.11 -59.88
N GLY A 292 -31.41 29.18 -61.15
CA GLY A 292 -30.77 30.33 -61.79
C GLY A 292 -29.62 31.01 -61.05
N SER A 293 -28.40 30.79 -61.57
CA SER A 293 -27.28 31.73 -61.53
C SER A 293 -26.71 32.13 -60.15
N GLN A 294 -25.84 31.28 -59.59
CA GLN A 294 -24.71 31.78 -58.79
C GLN A 294 -23.43 30.99 -59.13
N LYS A 295 -22.38 31.71 -59.51
CA LYS A 295 -21.05 31.16 -59.81
C LYS A 295 -20.44 30.60 -58.53
N ILE A 296 -20.05 29.33 -58.56
CA ILE A 296 -19.30 28.68 -57.49
C ILE A 296 -17.88 29.26 -57.45
N ASP A 297 -17.52 29.88 -56.33
CA ASP A 297 -16.16 30.35 -56.07
C ASP A 297 -15.25 29.15 -55.76
N LYS A 298 -14.39 28.81 -56.72
CA LYS A 298 -13.49 27.64 -56.66
C LYS A 298 -12.42 27.76 -55.56
N SER A 299 -12.17 28.95 -55.02
CA SER A 299 -11.16 29.16 -53.97
C SER A 299 -11.57 28.53 -52.63
N LYS A 300 -12.87 28.56 -52.29
CA LYS A 300 -13.39 27.96 -51.05
C LYS A 300 -13.44 26.44 -51.05
N PHE A 301 -13.50 25.81 -52.23
CA PHE A 301 -13.54 24.34 -52.35
C PHE A 301 -12.17 23.69 -52.14
N ALA A 302 -11.07 24.39 -52.43
CA ALA A 302 -9.72 23.86 -52.26
C ALA A 302 -9.29 23.77 -50.78
N GLN A 303 -9.76 24.66 -49.91
CA GLN A 303 -9.43 24.65 -48.47
C GLN A 303 -10.03 23.47 -47.69
N ILE A 304 -11.07 22.82 -48.23
CA ILE A 304 -11.77 21.71 -47.56
C ILE A 304 -11.05 20.36 -47.77
N LEU A 305 -10.17 20.26 -48.78
CA LEU A 305 -9.49 19.01 -49.17
C LEU A 305 -8.06 18.87 -48.62
N SER A 306 -7.58 19.80 -47.80
CA SER A 306 -6.21 19.80 -47.26
C SER A 306 -6.09 19.75 -45.73
N LEU A 307 -7.08 19.16 -45.05
CA LEU A 307 -7.00 18.72 -43.65
C LEU A 307 -7.21 17.20 -43.60
#